data_AF-A0A2E1B536-F1
#
_entry.id   AF-A0A2E1B536-F1
#
_cell.length_a   1.000
_cell.length_b   1.000
_cell.length_c   1.000
_cell.angle_alpha   90.00
_cell.angle_beta   90.00
_cell.angle_gamma   90.00
#
_symmetry.space_group_name_H-M   'P 1'
#
loop_
_entity.id
_entity.type
_entity.pdbx_description
1 polymer ?
#
loop_
_entity_poly.entity_id
_entity_poly.type
_entity_poly.pdbx_seq_one_letter_code
_entity_poly.pdbx_strand_id
1 'polypeptide(L)' 'MPKMKTKSSVKKRFKVTATGKVKSAAAGKRHGMIKRSNKFIRDARGTMVLADADAKIVKQFMPYSK' A
#
# COMPACT_ATOMS: atom_id res chain seq x y z
N MET A 1 26.01 -17.83 2.87
CA MET A 1 25.60 -16.59 2.18
C MET A 1 24.21 -16.17 2.66
N PRO A 2 24.05 -14.99 3.28
CA PRO A 2 22.74 -14.55 3.79
C PRO A 2 21.81 -14.15 2.64
N LYS A 3 20.65 -14.81 2.55
CA LYS A 3 19.60 -14.50 1.57
C LYS A 3 18.85 -13.24 2.01
N MET A 4 18.73 -12.23 1.13
CA MET A 4 17.87 -11.07 1.40
C MET A 4 16.45 -11.52 1.74
N LYS A 5 15.88 -10.96 2.81
CA LYS A 5 14.52 -11.29 3.26
C LYS A 5 13.58 -10.14 2.93
N THR A 6 12.33 -10.48 2.59
CA THR A 6 11.27 -9.48 2.45
C THR A 6 10.97 -8.85 3.81
N LYS A 7 10.88 -7.52 3.86
CA LYS A 7 10.52 -6.82 5.09
C LYS A 7 9.07 -7.13 5.46
N SER A 8 8.86 -7.75 6.62
CA SER A 8 7.54 -8.23 7.07
C SER A 8 6.50 -7.10 7.21
N SER A 9 6.93 -5.90 7.61
CA SER A 9 6.05 -4.74 7.70
C SER A 9 5.52 -4.29 6.35
N VAL A 10 6.32 -4.41 5.29
CA VAL A 10 5.95 -4.03 3.92
C VAL A 10 4.96 -5.04 3.36
N LYS A 11 5.24 -6.35 3.52
CA LYS A 11 4.32 -7.45 3.13
C LYS A 11 2.92 -7.31 3.75
N LYS A 12 2.83 -6.81 4.99
CA LYS A 12 1.55 -6.61 5.69
C LYS A 12 0.75 -5.41 5.17
N ARG A 13 1.40 -4.42 4.54
CA ARG A 13 0.79 -3.13 4.17
C ARG A 13 0.55 -2.97 2.67
N PHE A 14 1.40 -3.57 1.84
CA PHE A 14 1.39 -3.39 0.39
C PHE A 14 1.22 -4.73 -0.32
N LYS A 15 0.44 -4.72 -1.41
CA LYS A 15 0.28 -5.87 -2.30
C LYS A 15 0.65 -5.48 -3.73
N VAL A 16 1.28 -6.40 -4.46
CA VAL A 16 1.57 -6.20 -5.89
C VAL A 16 0.43 -6.81 -6.70
N THR A 17 -0.02 -6.10 -7.72
CA THR A 17 -1.00 -6.57 -8.70
C THR A 17 -0.35 -7.44 -9.75
N ALA A 18 -1.13 -8.23 -10.49
CA ALA A 18 -0.62 -9.03 -11.61
C ALA A 18 0.12 -8.19 -12.68
N THR A 19 -0.20 -6.90 -12.79
CA THR A 19 0.47 -5.96 -13.73
C THR A 19 1.65 -5.22 -13.09
N GLY A 20 2.13 -5.63 -11.91
CA GLY A 20 3.30 -5.04 -11.25
C GLY A 20 3.08 -3.69 -10.55
N LYS A 21 1.83 -3.21 -10.45
CA LYS A 21 1.48 -1.99 -9.69
C LYS A 21 1.33 -2.31 -8.19
N VAL A 22 1.75 -1.39 -7.33
CA VAL A 22 1.67 -1.55 -5.87
C VAL A 22 0.37 -0.93 -5.35
N LYS A 23 -0.43 -1.74 -4.65
CA LYS A 23 -1.68 -1.36 -4.01
C LYS A 23 -1.50 -1.16 -2.51
N SER A 24 -2.16 -0.13 -1.97
CA SER A 24 -2.26 0.17 -0.54
C SER A 24 -3.71 0.53 -0.17
N ALA A 25 -4.03 0.46 1.12
CA ALA A 25 -5.28 1.01 1.65
C ALA A 25 -5.17 2.53 1.82
N ALA A 26 -6.29 3.24 1.62
CA ALA A 26 -6.34 4.68 1.84
C ALA A 26 -6.09 5.04 3.32
N ALA A 27 -5.32 6.11 3.55
CA ALA A 27 -5.01 6.60 4.88
C ALA A 27 -6.17 7.41 5.49
N GLY A 28 -6.19 7.53 6.81
CA GLY A 28 -7.13 8.41 7.53
C GLY A 28 -8.54 7.85 7.72
N LYS A 29 -8.80 6.60 7.33
CA LYS A 29 -10.08 5.91 7.51
C LYS A 29 -9.99 4.85 8.60
N ARG A 30 -10.05 5.28 9.86
CA ARG A 30 -10.13 4.38 11.03
C ARG A 30 -10.73 5.05 12.27
N HIS A 31 -10.39 6.31 12.52
CA HIS A 31 -10.83 7.10 13.67
C HIS A 31 -11.17 8.53 13.23
N GLY A 32 -12.02 9.22 13.99
CA GLY A 32 -12.42 10.61 13.69
C GLY A 32 -13.39 10.74 12.51
N MET A 33 -14.19 9.70 12.24
CA MET A 33 -15.11 9.65 11.09
C MET A 33 -16.22 10.70 11.15
N ILE A 34 -16.57 11.16 12.36
CA ILE A 34 -17.56 12.23 12.59
C ILE A 34 -17.17 13.53 11.88
N LYS A 35 -15.87 13.82 11.76
CA LYS A 35 -15.36 15.05 11.14
C LYS A 35 -15.14 14.93 9.62
N ARG A 36 -15.34 13.74 9.05
CA ARG A 36 -15.05 13.45 7.64
C ARG A 36 -16.32 13.57 6.80
N SER A 37 -16.20 14.13 5.61
CA SER A 37 -17.33 14.19 4.67
C SER A 37 -17.70 12.79 4.16
N ASN A 38 -18.98 12.58 3.85
CA ASN A 38 -19.47 11.32 3.27
C ASN A 38 -18.76 10.97 1.95
N LYS A 39 -18.34 11.98 1.18
CA LYS A 39 -17.54 11.82 -0.03
C LYS A 39 -16.19 11.17 0.27
N PHE A 40 -15.43 11.72 1.22
CA PHE A 40 -14.14 11.14 1.61
C PHE A 40 -14.26 9.69 2.09
N ILE A 41 -15.29 9.40 2.90
CA ILE A 41 -15.52 8.05 3.43
C ILE A 41 -15.78 7.05 2.31
N ARG A 42 -16.49 7.46 1.25
CA ARG A 42 -16.80 6.65 0.06
C ARG A 42 -15.53 6.41 -0.76
N ASP A 43 -14.79 7.46 -1.08
CA ASP A 43 -13.58 7.36 -1.90
C ASP A 43 -12.50 6.49 -1.22
N ALA A 44 -12.35 6.62 0.10
CA ALA A 44 -11.41 5.85 0.90
C ALA A 44 -11.88 4.40 1.24
N ARG A 45 -12.99 3.90 0.67
CA ARG A 45 -13.39 2.47 0.80
C ARG A 45 -12.46 1.52 0.06
N GLY A 46 -11.93 1.97 -1.08
CA GLY A 46 -11.14 1.14 -1.96
C GLY A 46 -9.67 0.99 -1.56
N THR A 47 -8.97 0.22 -2.39
CA THR A 47 -7.50 0.25 -2.43
C THR A 47 -7.07 1.26 -3.48
N MET A 48 -5.98 1.97 -3.21
CA MET A 48 -5.37 2.91 -4.14
C MET A 48 -4.07 2.34 -4.70
N VAL A 49 -3.71 2.81 -5.89
CA VAL A 49 -2.39 2.55 -6.47
C VAL A 49 -1.45 3.64 -6.00
N LEU A 50 -0.25 3.25 -5.55
CA LEU A 50 0.80 4.20 -5.18
C LEU A 50 1.34 4.93 -6.41
N ALA A 51 1.82 6.15 -6.20
CA ALA A 51 2.61 6.85 -7.20
C ALA A 51 3.89 6.07 -7.53
N ASP A 52 4.40 6.23 -8.75
CA ASP A 52 5.55 5.45 -9.23
C ASP A 52 6.82 5.67 -8.39
N ALA A 53 7.01 6.89 -7.87
CA ALA A 53 8.11 7.23 -6.98
C ALA A 53 8.11 6.38 -5.70
N ASP A 54 6.96 6.32 -5.02
CA ASP A 54 6.80 5.53 -3.80
C ASP A 54 6.84 4.02 -4.09
N ALA A 55 6.28 3.61 -5.23
CA ALA A 55 6.28 2.21 -5.65
C ALA A 55 7.72 1.68 -5.85
N LYS A 56 8.65 2.50 -6.34
CA LYS A 56 10.07 2.14 -6.50
C LYS A 56 10.72 1.81 -5.15
N ILE A 57 10.45 2.61 -4.13
CA ILE A 57 10.97 2.42 -2.77
C ILE A 57 10.41 1.12 -2.17
N VAL A 58 9.09 0.89 -2.30
CA VAL A 58 8.44 -0.31 -1.75
C VAL A 58 8.98 -1.59 -2.37
N LYS A 59 9.21 -1.59 -3.70
CA LYS A 59 9.74 -2.76 -4.43
C LYS A 59 11.13 -3.17 -3.96
N GLN A 60 11.98 -2.23 -3.57
CA GLN A 60 13.32 -2.53 -3.04
C GLN A 60 13.28 -3.39 -1.76
N PHE A 61 12.27 -3.19 -0.91
CA PHE A 61 12.09 -3.96 0.33
C PHE A 61 11.38 -5.31 0.13
N MET A 62 10.92 -5.60 -1.09
CA MET A 62 10.25 -6.85 -1.46
C MET A 62 10.91 -7.48 -2.72
N PRO A 63 12.15 -7.98 -2.61
CA PRO A 63 12.92 -8.47 -3.76
C PRO A 63 12.31 -9.67 -4.49
N TYR A 64 11.34 -10.38 -3.88
CA TYR A 64 10.68 -11.55 -4.46
C TYR A 64 9.25 -11.29 -4.96
N SER A 65 8.72 -10.08 -4.77
CA SER A 65 7.40 -9.76 -5.33
C SER A 65 7.56 -9.15 -6.71
N LYS A 66 7.17 -9.90 -7.74
CA LYS A 66 6.95 -9.38 -9.10
C LYS A 66 5.47 -9.15 -9.33
#